data_AF-A0A067SQY1-F1
#
_entry.id   AF-A0A067SQY1-F1
#
_cell.length_a   1.000
_cell.length_b   1.000
_cell.length_c   1.000
_cell.angle_alpha   90.00
_cell.angle_beta   90.00
_cell.angle_gamma   90.00
#
_symmetry.space_group_name_H-M   'P 1'
#
loop_
_entity.id
_entity.type
_entity.pdbx_description
1 polymer ?
#
loop_
_entity_poly.entity_id
_entity_poly.type
_entity_poly.pdbx_seq_one_letter_code
_entity_poly.pdbx_strand_id
1 'polypeptide(L)'
;MARFAYFFALAFALLFSCVMAAPLGESKRQIGDIQCNVARLKTVAGLAKSAKSIKSAIAAAGSDSATVAQLQTAAKGISSAQAGVATIATALFTGQQAPAAARQKVQDGLDAATSALGSTASADSKVTNAVSTAQSSVSGTAAAGAQVVADCK
;
A
#
# COMPACT_ATOMS: atom_id res chain seq x y z
N MET A 1 52.49 -26.10 23.84
CA MET A 1 51.09 -26.38 23.47
C MET A 1 50.31 -26.71 24.73
N ALA A 2 49.00 -26.41 24.81
CA ALA A 2 48.09 -26.66 25.94
C ALA A 2 47.77 -25.52 26.93
N ARG A 3 47.65 -24.25 26.50
CA ARG A 3 47.16 -23.17 27.41
C ARG A 3 46.23 -22.10 26.81
N PHE A 4 45.65 -22.28 25.61
CA PHE A 4 44.95 -21.18 24.94
C PHE A 4 43.64 -21.51 24.21
N ALA A 5 43.03 -22.67 24.48
CA ALA A 5 41.85 -23.12 23.74
C ALA A 5 40.66 -23.49 24.64
N TYR A 6 40.59 -22.95 25.86
CA TYR A 6 39.52 -23.26 26.82
C TYR A 6 38.67 -22.05 27.23
N PHE A 7 38.71 -20.96 26.45
CA PHE A 7 37.86 -19.78 26.67
C PHE A 7 36.72 -19.62 25.67
N PHE A 8 36.62 -20.48 24.64
CA PHE A 8 35.61 -20.33 23.58
C PHE A 8 34.35 -21.18 23.76
N ALA A 9 34.29 -22.04 24.80
CA ALA A 9 33.20 -23.02 24.98
C ALA A 9 32.19 -22.66 26.08
N LEU A 10 32.30 -21.48 26.71
CA LEU A 10 31.50 -21.13 27.91
C LEU A 10 30.82 -19.75 27.80
N ALA A 11 30.44 -19.37 26.58
CA ALA A 11 29.68 -18.13 26.31
C ALA A 11 28.36 -18.38 25.54
N PHE A 12 27.95 -19.64 25.35
CA PHE A 12 26.76 -19.98 24.57
C PHE A 12 25.56 -20.52 25.39
N ALA A 13 25.67 -20.54 26.72
CA ALA A 13 24.70 -21.21 27.59
C ALA A 13 23.87 -20.27 28.49
N LEU A 14 23.77 -18.97 28.16
CA LEU A 14 23.06 -17.97 28.97
C LEU A 14 22.21 -16.97 28.15
N LEU A 15 21.57 -17.44 27.08
CA LEU A 15 20.52 -16.67 26.37
C LEU A 15 19.17 -17.43 26.38
N PHE A 16 18.79 -17.96 27.53
CA PHE A 16 17.49 -18.55 27.80
C PHE A 16 16.83 -17.80 28.96
N SER A 17 16.17 -16.66 28.66
CA SER A 17 15.25 -15.87 29.50
C SER A 17 15.00 -14.55 28.74
N CYS A 18 13.82 -14.10 28.32
CA CYS A 18 12.45 -14.39 28.67
C CYS A 18 11.61 -14.30 27.39
N VAL A 19 10.91 -15.37 27.02
CA VAL A 19 9.72 -15.20 26.19
C VAL A 19 8.69 -14.59 27.12
N MET A 20 8.64 -13.27 27.18
CA MET A 20 7.44 -12.57 27.61
C MET A 20 6.37 -13.01 26.62
N ALA A 21 5.57 -13.99 27.01
CA ALA A 21 4.27 -14.19 26.41
C ALA A 21 3.56 -12.84 26.56
N ALA A 22 3.62 -12.03 25.49
CA ALA A 22 2.81 -10.84 25.39
C ALA A 22 1.40 -11.28 25.76
N PRO A 23 0.70 -10.56 26.65
CA PRO A 23 -0.67 -10.93 26.98
C PRO A 23 -1.39 -11.14 25.66
N LEU A 24 -1.99 -12.31 25.49
CA LEU A 24 -3.02 -12.53 24.48
C LEU A 24 -4.23 -11.68 24.92
N GLY A 25 -4.02 -10.36 24.99
CA GLY A 25 -5.09 -9.39 25.00
C GLY A 25 -5.87 -9.73 23.77
N GLU A 26 -7.10 -10.19 24.01
CA GLU A 26 -8.03 -10.75 23.05
C GLU A 26 -7.64 -10.34 21.65
N SER A 27 -7.10 -11.28 20.86
CA SER A 27 -7.06 -11.13 19.42
C SER A 27 -8.51 -11.08 18.95
N LYS A 28 -9.21 -9.98 19.26
CA LYS A 28 -10.40 -9.54 18.57
C LYS A 28 -9.92 -9.49 17.15
N ARG A 29 -10.23 -10.56 16.40
CA ARG A 29 -9.93 -10.64 14.98
C ARG A 29 -10.27 -9.25 14.46
N GLN A 30 -9.33 -8.58 13.79
CA GLN A 30 -9.61 -7.31 13.11
C GLN A 30 -10.61 -7.50 11.95
N ILE A 31 -11.57 -8.42 12.07
CA ILE A 31 -12.97 -8.20 11.72
C ILE A 31 -13.42 -6.99 12.58
N GLY A 32 -12.87 -5.82 12.25
CA GLY A 32 -13.27 -4.57 12.85
C GLY A 32 -14.73 -4.31 12.55
N ASP A 33 -15.26 -3.28 13.18
CA ASP A 33 -16.51 -2.62 12.82
C ASP A 33 -16.82 -2.78 11.32
N ILE A 34 -18.07 -3.10 10.98
CA ILE A 34 -18.51 -3.28 9.58
C ILE A 34 -18.00 -2.12 8.70
N GLN A 35 -17.92 -0.90 9.25
CA GLN A 35 -17.35 0.26 8.58
C GLN A 35 -15.88 0.11 8.20
N CYS A 36 -15.04 -0.44 9.08
CA CYS A 36 -13.64 -0.75 8.79
C CYS A 36 -13.53 -1.71 7.59
N ASN A 37 -14.33 -2.78 7.57
CA ASN A 37 -14.29 -3.74 6.47
C ASN A 37 -14.81 -3.13 5.16
N VAL A 38 -15.83 -2.27 5.23
CA VAL A 38 -16.34 -1.51 4.09
C VAL A 38 -15.27 -0.55 3.55
N ALA A 39 -14.57 0.20 4.40
CA ALA A 39 -13.50 1.10 4.00
C ALA A 39 -12.32 0.35 3.36
N ARG A 40 -11.95 -0.82 3.90
CA ARG A 40 -10.94 -1.71 3.32
C ARG A 40 -11.36 -2.19 1.92
N LEU A 41 -12.60 -2.65 1.78
CA LEU A 41 -13.13 -3.09 0.48
C LEU A 41 -13.19 -1.94 -0.53
N LYS A 42 -13.63 -0.75 -0.12
CA LYS A 42 -13.62 0.47 -0.96
C LYS A 42 -12.21 0.83 -1.41
N THR A 43 -11.21 0.67 -0.55
CA THR A 43 -9.81 0.92 -0.91
C THR A 43 -9.33 -0.06 -1.98
N VAL A 44 -9.58 -1.37 -1.82
CA VAL A 44 -9.20 -2.39 -2.81
C VAL A 44 -9.91 -2.16 -4.15
N ALA A 45 -11.23 -1.94 -4.11
CA ALA A 45 -12.03 -1.65 -5.30
C ALA A 45 -11.59 -0.33 -5.97
N GLY A 46 -11.27 0.68 -5.17
CA GLY A 46 -10.75 1.96 -5.61
C GLY A 46 -9.40 1.84 -6.32
N LEU A 47 -8.47 1.05 -5.78
CA LEU A 47 -7.18 0.79 -6.44
C LEU A 47 -7.37 0.11 -7.80
N ALA A 48 -8.26 -0.87 -7.90
CA ALA A 48 -8.57 -1.53 -9.17
C ALA A 48 -9.21 -0.55 -10.17
N LYS A 49 -10.16 0.27 -9.72
CA LYS A 49 -10.78 1.33 -10.54
C LYS A 49 -9.75 2.35 -11.02
N SER A 50 -8.86 2.80 -10.12
CA SER A 50 -7.78 3.74 -10.43
C SER A 50 -6.84 3.17 -11.49
N ALA A 51 -6.40 1.91 -11.34
CA ALA A 51 -5.57 1.24 -12.33
C ALA A 51 -6.26 1.17 -13.70
N LYS A 52 -7.57 0.87 -13.74
CA LYS A 52 -8.36 0.83 -14.98
C LYS A 52 -8.45 2.22 -15.61
N SER A 53 -8.78 3.26 -14.85
CA SER A 53 -8.91 4.63 -15.35
C SER A 53 -7.57 5.18 -15.87
N ILE A 54 -6.45 4.90 -15.19
CA ILE A 54 -5.11 5.26 -15.68
C ILE A 54 -4.80 4.54 -16.99
N LYS A 55 -5.10 3.23 -17.11
CA LYS A 55 -4.95 2.50 -18.38
C LYS A 55 -5.78 3.12 -19.51
N SER A 56 -7.01 3.56 -19.22
CA SER A 56 -7.83 4.28 -20.19
C SER A 56 -7.22 5.63 -20.58
N ALA A 57 -6.63 6.37 -19.64
CA ALA A 57 -5.89 7.60 -19.94
C ALA A 57 -4.66 7.35 -20.81
N ILE A 58 -3.90 6.27 -20.55
CA ILE A 58 -2.75 5.86 -21.38
C ILE A 58 -3.22 5.57 -22.81
N ALA A 59 -4.32 4.84 -22.98
CA ALA A 59 -4.87 4.55 -24.28
C ALA A 59 -5.35 5.83 -25.01
N ALA A 60 -5.95 6.77 -24.27
CA ALA A 60 -6.37 8.06 -24.82
C ALA A 60 -5.19 8.94 -25.27
N ALA A 61 -4.06 8.88 -24.55
CA ALA A 61 -2.85 9.62 -24.90
C ALA A 61 -2.23 9.18 -26.25
N GLY A 62 -2.57 7.98 -26.72
CA GLY A 62 -2.15 7.50 -28.03
C GLY A 62 -0.63 7.49 -28.20
N SER A 63 -0.14 8.27 -29.17
CA SER A 63 1.30 8.35 -29.52
C SER A 63 2.07 9.46 -28.78
N ASP A 64 1.42 10.22 -27.90
CA ASP A 64 2.11 11.22 -27.08
C ASP A 64 2.96 10.51 -26.00
N SER A 65 4.24 10.31 -26.32
CA SER A 65 5.17 9.57 -25.47
C SER A 65 5.43 10.26 -24.12
N ALA A 66 5.39 11.59 -24.07
CA ALA A 66 5.58 12.33 -22.83
C ALA A 66 4.39 12.13 -21.88
N THR A 67 3.17 12.28 -22.40
CA THR A 67 1.94 12.00 -21.64
C THR A 67 1.86 10.53 -21.21
N VAL A 68 2.18 9.59 -22.11
CA VAL A 68 2.19 8.15 -21.79
C VAL A 68 3.20 7.84 -20.68
N ALA A 69 4.42 8.39 -20.73
CA ALA A 69 5.44 8.17 -19.70
C ALA A 69 4.97 8.69 -18.33
N GLN A 70 4.31 9.85 -18.31
CA GLN A 70 3.76 10.43 -17.08
C GLN A 70 2.65 9.55 -16.49
N LEU A 71 1.74 9.06 -17.33
CA LEU A 71 0.66 8.17 -16.91
C LEU A 71 1.17 6.77 -16.48
N GLN A 72 2.27 6.29 -17.06
CA GLN A 72 2.94 5.08 -16.59
C GLN A 72 3.54 5.26 -15.19
N THR A 73 4.05 6.45 -14.86
CA THR A 73 4.47 6.77 -13.48
C THR A 73 3.28 6.67 -12.53
N ALA A 74 2.11 7.19 -12.93
CA ALA A 74 0.90 7.04 -12.13
C ALA A 74 0.50 5.57 -11.95
N ALA A 75 0.56 4.77 -13.02
CA ALA A 75 0.26 3.34 -12.97
C ALA A 75 1.21 2.57 -12.04
N LYS A 76 2.50 2.93 -12.03
CA LYS A 76 3.49 2.35 -11.09
C LYS A 76 3.16 2.71 -9.64
N GLY A 77 2.72 3.95 -9.37
CA GLY A 77 2.24 4.36 -8.05
C GLY A 77 1.09 3.49 -7.56
N ILE A 78 0.06 3.29 -8.38
CA ILE A 78 -1.07 2.41 -8.05
C ILE A 78 -0.63 0.95 -7.85
N SER A 79 0.28 0.44 -8.69
CA SER A 79 0.83 -0.91 -8.51
C SER A 79 1.60 -1.04 -7.18
N SER A 80 2.38 -0.03 -6.80
CA SER A 80 3.06 0.01 -5.50
C SER A 80 2.06 -0.01 -4.34
N ALA A 81 0.98 0.77 -4.45
CA ALA A 81 -0.08 0.78 -3.45
C ALA A 81 -0.80 -0.57 -3.34
N GLN A 82 -1.08 -1.23 -4.48
CA GLN A 82 -1.64 -2.59 -4.50
C GLN A 82 -0.71 -3.61 -3.81
N ALA A 83 0.60 -3.50 -4.03
CA ALA A 83 1.57 -4.35 -3.34
C ALA A 83 1.57 -4.10 -1.83
N GLY A 84 1.46 -2.84 -1.39
CA GLY A 84 1.29 -2.49 0.03
C GLY A 84 0.03 -3.11 0.63
N VAL A 85 -1.11 -3.01 -0.07
CA VAL A 85 -2.37 -3.65 0.33
C VAL A 85 -2.24 -5.18 0.40
N ALA A 86 -1.53 -5.81 -0.54
CA ALA A 86 -1.31 -7.25 -0.51
C ALA A 86 -0.50 -7.66 0.73
N THR A 87 0.56 -6.92 1.09
CA THR A 87 1.31 -7.16 2.33
C THR A 87 0.44 -6.98 3.58
N ILE A 88 -0.41 -5.94 3.60
CA ILE A 88 -1.38 -5.74 4.70
C ILE A 88 -2.33 -6.93 4.79
N ALA A 89 -2.93 -7.35 3.67
CA ALA A 89 -3.87 -8.47 3.64
C ALA A 89 -3.23 -9.76 4.15
N THR A 90 -2.00 -10.07 3.74
CA THR A 90 -1.26 -11.23 4.24
C THR A 90 -1.01 -11.16 5.74
N ALA A 91 -0.56 -10.02 6.27
CA ALA A 91 -0.35 -9.85 7.71
C ALA A 91 -1.65 -10.04 8.51
N LEU A 92 -2.75 -9.45 8.03
CA LEU A 92 -4.06 -9.60 8.68
C LEU A 92 -4.55 -11.06 8.66
N PHE A 93 -4.34 -11.76 7.53
CA PHE A 93 -4.71 -13.16 7.40
C PHE A 93 -3.95 -14.06 8.36
N THR A 94 -2.69 -13.74 8.68
CA THR A 94 -1.88 -14.45 9.67
C THR A 94 -2.08 -13.95 11.10
N GLY A 95 -3.04 -13.05 11.34
CA GLY A 95 -3.34 -12.50 12.67
C GLY A 95 -2.35 -11.45 13.16
N GLN A 96 -1.46 -10.96 12.30
CA GLN A 96 -0.53 -9.87 12.59
C GLN A 96 -1.20 -8.51 12.36
N GLN A 97 -0.70 -7.48 13.02
CA GLN A 97 -1.08 -6.11 12.73
C GLN A 97 -0.57 -5.69 11.35
N ALA A 98 -1.34 -4.87 10.63
CA ALA A 98 -0.93 -4.26 9.37
C ALA A 98 0.42 -3.50 9.54
N PRO A 99 1.49 -3.94 8.85
CA PRO A 99 2.82 -3.34 9.03
C PRO A 99 2.83 -1.86 8.65
N ALA A 100 3.52 -1.03 9.45
CA ALA A 100 3.64 0.42 9.19
C ALA A 100 4.24 0.71 7.81
N ALA A 101 5.30 -0.02 7.42
CA ALA A 101 5.91 0.11 6.10
C ALA A 101 4.95 -0.21 4.95
N ALA A 102 4.06 -1.20 5.13
CA ALA A 102 3.06 -1.54 4.11
C ALA A 102 1.99 -0.45 3.98
N ARG A 103 1.55 0.14 5.10
CA ARG A 103 0.64 1.31 5.10
C ARG A 103 1.28 2.52 4.43
N GLN A 104 2.53 2.83 4.76
CA GLN A 104 3.30 3.90 4.11
C GLN A 104 3.40 3.67 2.61
N LYS A 105 3.68 2.43 2.17
CA LYS A 105 3.74 2.08 0.76
C LYS A 105 2.42 2.31 0.00
N VAL A 106 1.28 2.10 0.66
CA VAL A 106 -0.04 2.47 0.08
C VAL A 106 -0.13 3.98 -0.11
N GLN A 107 0.21 4.75 0.92
CA GLN A 107 0.19 6.20 0.87
C GLN A 107 1.14 6.75 -0.21
N ASP A 108 2.42 6.35 -0.18
CA ASP A 108 3.43 6.78 -1.15
C ASP A 108 3.01 6.47 -2.59
N GLY A 109 2.41 5.29 -2.82
CA GLY A 109 1.92 4.89 -4.13
C GLY A 109 0.76 5.76 -4.63
N LEU A 110 -0.18 6.12 -3.75
CA LEU A 110 -1.29 7.02 -4.06
C LEU A 110 -0.82 8.46 -4.28
N ASP A 111 0.14 8.93 -3.48
CA ASP A 111 0.73 10.28 -3.61
C ASP A 111 1.52 10.40 -4.92
N ALA A 112 2.31 9.38 -5.26
CA ALA A 112 3.01 9.30 -6.54
C ALA A 112 2.03 9.29 -7.72
N ALA A 113 0.92 8.52 -7.61
CA ALA A 113 -0.10 8.49 -8.65
C ALA A 113 -0.81 9.84 -8.82
N THR A 114 -1.17 10.48 -7.72
CA THR A 114 -1.82 11.80 -7.70
C THR A 114 -0.91 12.85 -8.31
N SER A 115 0.36 12.89 -7.88
CA SER A 115 1.35 13.85 -8.38
C SER A 115 1.59 13.66 -9.88
N ALA A 116 1.76 12.41 -10.33
CA ALA A 116 1.97 12.11 -11.74
C ALA A 116 0.78 12.55 -12.62
N LEU A 117 -0.45 12.25 -12.17
CA LEU A 117 -1.68 12.68 -12.85
C LEU A 117 -1.84 14.21 -12.84
N GLY A 118 -1.50 14.88 -11.73
CA GLY A 118 -1.56 16.35 -11.60
C GLY A 118 -0.59 17.07 -12.52
N SER A 119 0.57 16.47 -12.81
CA SER A 119 1.55 17.02 -13.74
C SER A 119 1.31 16.65 -15.21
N THR A 120 0.26 15.86 -15.51
CA THR A 120 -0.07 15.50 -16.89
C THR A 120 -0.79 16.68 -17.56
N ALA A 121 -0.17 17.26 -18.60
CA ALA A 121 -0.77 18.31 -19.41
C ALA A 121 -0.98 17.80 -20.85
N SER A 122 -2.18 18.01 -21.39
CA SER A 122 -2.50 17.72 -22.79
C SER A 122 -3.48 18.74 -23.34
N ALA A 123 -3.35 19.07 -24.62
CA ALA A 123 -4.32 19.89 -25.35
C ALA A 123 -5.50 19.06 -25.90
N ASP A 124 -5.39 17.73 -25.91
CA ASP A 124 -6.47 16.86 -26.36
C ASP A 124 -7.50 16.69 -25.24
N SER A 125 -8.70 17.20 -25.49
CA SER A 125 -9.85 17.08 -24.57
C SER A 125 -10.16 15.65 -24.12
N LYS A 126 -9.94 14.63 -24.96
CA LYS A 126 -10.15 13.22 -24.60
C LYS A 126 -9.14 12.77 -23.56
N VAL A 127 -7.88 13.18 -23.72
CA VAL A 127 -6.81 12.89 -22.77
C VAL A 127 -7.10 13.58 -21.44
N THR A 128 -7.43 14.88 -21.48
CA THR A 128 -7.75 15.66 -20.27
C THR A 128 -8.93 15.07 -19.51
N ASN A 129 -10.00 14.65 -20.19
CA ASN A 129 -11.14 13.99 -19.56
C ASN A 129 -10.77 12.64 -18.94
N ALA A 130 -9.93 11.85 -19.62
CA ALA A 130 -9.48 10.57 -19.10
C ALA A 130 -8.55 10.74 -17.88
N VAL A 131 -7.65 11.72 -17.91
CA VAL A 131 -6.80 12.11 -16.77
C VAL A 131 -7.64 12.55 -15.58
N SER A 132 -8.65 13.42 -15.78
CA SER A 132 -9.56 13.86 -14.73
C SER A 132 -10.36 12.70 -14.10
N THR A 133 -10.80 11.75 -14.93
CA THR A 133 -11.46 10.52 -14.45
C THR A 133 -10.50 9.66 -13.60
N ALA A 134 -9.24 9.55 -14.01
CA ALA A 134 -8.21 8.86 -13.24
C ALA A 134 -7.94 9.57 -11.91
N GLN A 135 -7.79 10.91 -11.90
CA GLN A 135 -7.61 11.71 -10.68
C GLN A 135 -8.77 11.52 -9.70
N SER A 136 -10.01 11.55 -10.20
CA SER A 136 -11.22 11.31 -9.38
C SER A 136 -11.23 9.90 -8.76
N SER A 137 -10.72 8.92 -9.49
CA SER A 137 -10.65 7.53 -8.99
C SER A 137 -9.54 7.36 -7.94
N VAL A 138 -8.38 7.97 -8.16
CA VAL A 138 -7.25 7.94 -7.20
C VAL A 138 -7.61 8.69 -5.92
N SER A 139 -8.19 9.89 -6.02
CA SER A 139 -8.64 10.67 -4.86
C SER A 139 -9.72 9.95 -4.05
N GLY A 140 -10.71 9.33 -4.72
CA GLY A 140 -11.70 8.50 -4.04
C GLY A 140 -11.09 7.29 -3.33
N THR A 141 -10.02 6.72 -3.89
CA THR A 141 -9.26 5.63 -3.26
C THR A 141 -8.48 6.11 -2.04
N ALA A 142 -7.83 7.28 -2.13
CA ALA A 142 -7.13 7.90 -1.02
C ALA A 142 -8.08 8.23 0.13
N ALA A 143 -9.27 8.77 -0.17
CA ALA A 143 -10.30 9.02 0.82
C ALA A 143 -10.77 7.73 1.51
N ALA A 144 -10.99 6.64 0.77
CA ALA A 144 -11.31 5.35 1.36
C ALA A 144 -10.17 4.81 2.24
N GLY A 145 -8.91 5.00 1.84
CA GLY A 145 -7.75 4.64 2.65
C GLY A 145 -7.67 5.44 3.95
N ALA A 146 -8.00 6.73 3.92
CA ALA A 146 -8.09 7.56 5.11
C ALA A 146 -9.23 7.09 6.05
N GLN A 147 -10.37 6.65 5.50
CA GLN A 147 -11.45 6.04 6.29
C GLN A 147 -11.01 4.75 6.99
N VAL A 148 -10.15 3.93 6.37
CA VAL A 148 -9.57 2.76 7.05
C VAL A 148 -8.80 3.19 8.31
N VAL A 149 -8.02 4.26 8.25
CA VAL A 149 -7.27 4.75 9.41
C VAL A 149 -8.21 5.27 10.51
N ALA A 150 -9.32 5.91 10.13
CA ALA A 150 -10.30 6.44 11.07
C ALA A 150 -11.15 5.34 11.74
N ASP A 151 -11.63 4.37 10.95
CA ASP A 151 -12.65 3.40 11.34
C ASP A 151 -12.07 2.07 11.83
N CYS A 152 -10.84 1.72 11.43
CA CYS A 152 -10.19 0.47 11.85
C CYS A 152 -9.28 0.70 13.07
N LYS A 153 -9.86 0.61 14.26
CA LYS A 153 -9.13 0.60 15.55
C LYS A 153 -8.87 -0.82 16.05
#